data_AF-A0A930DPF3-F1
#
_entry.id   AF-A0A930DPF3-F1
#
_cell.length_a   1.000
_cell.length_b   1.000
_cell.length_c   1.000
_cell.angle_alpha   90.00
_cell.angle_beta   90.00
_cell.angle_gamma   90.00
#
_symmetry.space_group_name_H-M   'P 1'
#
loop_
_entity.id
_entity.type
_entity.pdbx_description
1 polymer ?
#
loop_
_entity_poly.entity_id
_entity_poly.type
_entity_poly.pdbx_seq_one_letter_code
_entity_poly.pdbx_strand_id
1 'polypeptide(L)'
;MRAKIDIALVREGKLHIQGWAFGRDPETPVKLSIQGKGGEKREFTYEEVERETVNEAYFPKYEEENGKKIKRKLGFSLDTPYALSKGERVELLIQVDQQLRRFSFDDKKIESFNSHAHKKMEKFLALFQWETVEAVKDTLKKGGLSALWHKSVRKLKSIEQDYDYNEWYKKEKTGAEELSRQRAEVWENPLLFSIVIPVYRPKEAFLRRLLDSILSQTYPHFEICLADASELSGDTLENGEKSPVSVLQEYQEKDSRVRFSVLPKNLGISGNTNAAIAMAKGDFIIFSDHDDELTEDALYTIAKTIKEHPKAELLYSDEDKIDFASAYYFEPHFKPDYSPELLRSVNYFCHLLIAKRSLLEAVAKEGEAGEKIYEQKEYDGAQD
;
A
#
# COMPACT_ATOMS: atom_id res chain seq x y z
N MET A 1 -18.06 -20.08 25.01
CA MET A 1 -17.09 -19.10 24.49
C MET A 1 -17.63 -18.41 23.26
N ARG A 2 -17.26 -17.14 23.04
CA ARG A 2 -17.42 -16.45 21.76
C ARG A 2 -16.04 -16.07 21.25
N ALA A 3 -15.84 -16.21 19.94
CA ALA A 3 -14.62 -15.81 19.28
C ALA A 3 -14.89 -15.50 17.82
N LYS A 4 -14.22 -14.48 17.29
CA LYS A 4 -14.30 -14.04 15.90
C LYS A 4 -12.95 -13.53 15.43
N ILE A 5 -12.69 -13.71 14.14
CA ILE A 5 -11.58 -13.09 13.40
C ILE A 5 -12.15 -11.94 12.60
N ASP A 6 -11.60 -10.74 12.79
CA ASP A 6 -12.01 -9.53 12.10
C ASP A 6 -11.13 -9.27 10.88
N ILE A 7 -9.82 -9.52 11.00
CA ILE A 7 -8.83 -9.27 9.95
C ILE A 7 -7.90 -10.47 9.85
N ALA A 8 -7.62 -10.89 8.62
CA ALA A 8 -6.54 -11.82 8.29
C ALA A 8 -5.91 -11.37 6.96
N LEU A 9 -4.65 -10.93 7.01
CA LEU A 9 -3.93 -10.44 5.84
C LEU A 9 -2.45 -10.80 5.94
N VAL A 10 -1.77 -10.89 4.81
CA VAL A 10 -0.33 -11.19 4.78
C VAL A 10 0.41 -9.91 4.44
N ARG A 11 1.41 -9.57 5.25
CA ARG A 11 2.32 -8.43 5.09
C ARG A 11 3.73 -8.87 5.45
N GLU A 12 4.71 -8.49 4.63
CA GLU A 12 6.14 -8.71 4.92
C GLU A 12 6.48 -10.16 5.30
N GLY A 13 5.83 -11.14 4.66
CA GLY A 13 6.05 -12.57 4.95
C GLY A 13 5.45 -13.06 6.27
N LYS A 14 4.54 -12.30 6.88
CA LYS A 14 3.79 -12.66 8.09
C LYS A 14 2.29 -12.60 7.81
N LEU A 15 1.55 -13.55 8.35
CA LEU A 15 0.10 -13.51 8.44
C LEU A 15 -0.29 -12.76 9.72
N HIS A 16 -0.85 -11.58 9.52
CA HIS A 16 -1.43 -10.73 10.55
C HIS A 16 -2.88 -11.13 10.79
N ILE A 17 -3.23 -11.47 12.04
CA ILE A 17 -4.58 -11.86 12.44
C ILE A 17 -5.04 -10.98 13.60
N GLN A 18 -6.17 -10.32 13.42
CA GLN A 18 -6.86 -9.61 14.50
C GLN A 18 -8.23 -10.22 14.76
N GLY A 19 -8.60 -10.27 16.03
CA GLY A 19 -9.91 -10.76 16.43
C GLY A 19 -10.21 -10.49 17.89
N TRP A 20 -11.25 -11.16 18.38
CA TRP A 20 -11.63 -11.09 19.78
C TRP A 20 -12.15 -12.43 20.27
N ALA A 21 -11.97 -12.68 21.56
CA ALA A 21 -12.43 -13.90 22.21
C ALA A 21 -12.66 -13.70 23.71
N PHE A 22 -13.70 -14.36 24.24
CA PHE A 22 -14.03 -14.32 25.66
C PHE A 22 -14.92 -15.50 26.10
N GLY A 23 -14.93 -15.72 27.42
CA GLY A 23 -15.68 -16.78 28.09
C GLY A 23 -17.11 -16.38 28.41
N ARG A 24 -17.73 -17.03 29.39
CA ARG A 24 -18.98 -16.52 29.96
C ARG A 24 -18.71 -15.31 30.86
N ASP A 25 -17.58 -15.36 31.57
CA ASP A 25 -17.00 -14.22 32.29
C ASP A 25 -15.96 -13.56 31.37
N PRO A 26 -16.00 -12.23 31.15
CA PRO A 26 -14.99 -11.54 30.34
C PRO A 26 -13.57 -11.64 30.92
N GLU A 27 -13.45 -11.91 32.22
CA GLU A 27 -12.16 -12.10 32.90
C GLU A 27 -11.59 -13.52 32.72
N THR A 28 -12.33 -14.44 32.08
CA THR A 28 -11.80 -15.78 31.79
C THR A 28 -10.60 -15.69 30.83
N PRO A 29 -9.44 -16.30 31.18
CA PRO A 29 -8.26 -16.28 30.32
C PRO A 29 -8.51 -16.96 28.98
N VAL A 30 -8.00 -16.34 27.91
CA VAL A 30 -8.01 -16.91 26.57
C VAL A 30 -6.61 -17.38 26.23
N LYS A 31 -6.48 -18.64 25.79
CA LYS A 31 -5.21 -19.19 25.31
C LYS A 31 -5.24 -19.28 23.79
N LEU A 32 -4.25 -18.68 23.14
CA LEU A 32 -4.07 -18.73 21.69
C LEU A 32 -2.90 -19.66 21.35
N SER A 33 -3.01 -20.39 20.25
CA SER A 33 -1.87 -21.10 19.66
C SER A 33 -2.03 -21.19 18.16
N ILE A 34 -0.89 -21.20 17.45
CA ILE A 34 -0.85 -21.35 16.00
C ILE A 34 -0.32 -22.74 15.66
N GLN A 35 -0.95 -23.40 14.70
CA GLN A 35 -0.51 -24.66 14.14
C GLN A 35 -0.31 -24.56 12.63
N GLY A 36 0.67 -25.30 12.09
CA GLY A 36 0.88 -25.47 10.67
C GLY A 36 0.25 -26.74 10.09
N LYS A 37 0.78 -27.18 8.95
CA LYS A 37 0.24 -28.28 8.17
C LYS A 37 0.67 -29.62 8.78
N GLY A 38 -0.23 -30.20 9.59
CA GLY A 38 0.03 -31.44 10.31
C GLY A 38 -0.06 -31.28 11.84
N GLY A 39 -0.39 -30.07 12.31
CA GLY A 39 -0.56 -29.79 13.73
C GLY A 39 0.73 -29.36 14.43
N GLU A 40 1.82 -29.13 13.70
CA GLU A 40 3.05 -28.59 14.27
C GLU A 40 2.79 -27.21 14.88
N LYS A 41 3.24 -26.98 16.11
CA LYS A 41 3.11 -25.67 16.74
C LYS A 41 4.02 -24.67 16.04
N ARG A 42 3.52 -23.45 15.85
CA ARG A 42 4.27 -22.33 15.27
C ARG A 42 4.43 -21.21 16.27
N GLU A 43 5.52 -20.48 16.10
CA GLU A 43 5.77 -19.24 16.83
C GLU A 43 4.91 -18.11 16.27
N PHE A 44 4.50 -17.21 17.16
CA PHE A 44 3.74 -16.02 16.83
C PHE A 44 4.03 -14.92 17.84
N THR A 45 3.96 -13.67 17.40
CA THR A 45 3.88 -12.51 18.30
C THR A 45 2.42 -12.29 18.69
N TYR A 46 2.18 -11.76 19.89
CA TYR A 46 0.83 -11.58 20.41
C TYR A 46 0.74 -10.31 21.25
N GLU A 47 -0.31 -9.54 20.99
CA GLU A 47 -0.67 -8.36 21.75
C GLU A 47 -2.16 -8.36 22.09
N GLU A 48 -2.48 -7.93 23.30
CA GLU A 48 -3.85 -7.73 23.74
C GLU A 48 -4.37 -6.37 23.29
N VAL A 49 -5.52 -6.38 22.60
CA VAL A 49 -6.13 -5.19 21.99
C VAL A 49 -7.43 -4.83 22.71
N GLU A 50 -7.59 -3.56 23.03
CA GLU A 50 -8.82 -3.06 23.64
C GLU A 50 -9.94 -2.98 22.61
N ARG A 51 -11.15 -3.42 22.99
CA ARG A 51 -12.30 -3.51 22.08
C ARG A 51 -13.55 -3.02 22.78
N GLU A 52 -13.66 -1.70 22.93
CA GLU A 52 -14.80 -1.04 23.59
C GLU A 52 -16.14 -1.46 22.99
N THR A 53 -16.24 -1.54 21.66
CA THR A 53 -17.48 -1.96 20.99
C THR A 53 -17.88 -3.40 21.32
N VAL A 54 -16.92 -4.29 21.62
CA VAL A 54 -17.16 -5.68 22.01
C VAL A 54 -17.59 -5.73 23.48
N ASN A 55 -16.96 -4.92 24.34
CA ASN A 55 -17.34 -4.75 25.74
C ASN A 55 -18.79 -4.26 25.86
N GLU A 56 -19.15 -3.20 25.14
CA GLU A 56 -20.50 -2.64 25.14
C GLU A 56 -21.54 -3.61 24.58
N ALA A 57 -21.20 -4.36 23.53
CA ALA A 57 -22.13 -5.28 22.88
C ALA A 57 -22.46 -6.51 23.74
N TYR A 58 -21.47 -7.08 24.43
CA TYR A 58 -21.63 -8.36 25.11
C TYR A 58 -21.66 -8.27 26.64
N PHE A 59 -21.18 -7.17 27.22
CA PHE A 59 -21.11 -6.96 28.66
C PHE A 59 -21.62 -5.57 29.11
N PRO A 60 -22.76 -5.07 28.59
CA PRO A 60 -23.21 -3.69 28.82
C PRO A 60 -23.50 -3.34 30.29
N LYS A 61 -23.82 -4.35 31.12
CA LYS A 61 -24.17 -4.18 32.54
C LYS A 61 -23.14 -4.76 33.50
N TYR A 62 -21.99 -5.21 32.99
CA TYR A 62 -21.03 -5.94 33.80
C TYR A 62 -20.52 -5.13 34.99
N GLU A 63 -20.26 -3.83 34.78
CA GLU A 63 -19.83 -2.92 35.85
C GLU A 63 -20.92 -2.69 36.89
N GLU A 64 -22.19 -2.54 36.48
CA GLU A 64 -23.33 -2.38 37.38
C GLU A 64 -23.56 -3.64 38.24
N GLU A 65 -23.40 -4.83 37.64
CA GLU A 65 -23.66 -6.11 38.30
C GLU A 65 -22.50 -6.58 39.20
N ASN A 66 -21.26 -6.20 38.88
CA ASN A 66 -20.06 -6.69 39.56
C ASN A 66 -19.28 -5.61 40.32
N GLY A 67 -19.70 -4.35 40.23
CA GLY A 67 -19.08 -3.19 40.89
C GLY A 67 -17.67 -2.85 40.39
N LYS A 68 -17.27 -3.39 39.23
CA LYS A 68 -15.93 -3.20 38.65
C LYS A 68 -15.97 -3.28 37.12
N LYS A 69 -15.12 -2.49 36.46
CA LYS A 69 -14.88 -2.59 35.03
C LYS A 69 -14.14 -3.88 34.67
N ILE A 70 -14.35 -4.34 33.44
CA ILE A 70 -13.57 -5.41 32.82
C ILE A 70 -12.12 -4.93 32.73
N LYS A 71 -11.19 -5.67 33.31
CA LYS A 71 -9.77 -5.35 33.29
C LYS A 71 -9.07 -5.95 32.07
N ARG A 72 -9.51 -7.12 31.65
CA ARG A 72 -8.94 -7.81 30.49
C ARG A 72 -9.33 -7.13 29.18
N LYS A 73 -8.35 -6.96 28.30
CA LYS A 73 -8.58 -6.59 26.91
C LYS A 73 -9.13 -7.80 26.13
N LEU A 74 -10.33 -7.67 25.56
CA LEU A 74 -11.03 -8.79 24.93
C LEU A 74 -10.57 -9.08 23.48
N GLY A 75 -9.81 -8.17 22.87
CA GLY A 75 -9.24 -8.31 21.53
C GLY A 75 -7.82 -8.88 21.56
N PHE A 76 -7.38 -9.37 20.40
CA PHE A 76 -6.01 -9.79 20.18
C PHE A 76 -5.54 -9.39 18.78
N SER A 77 -4.24 -9.14 18.69
CA SER A 77 -3.47 -8.99 17.45
C SER A 77 -2.32 -9.98 17.50
N LEU A 78 -2.10 -10.73 16.42
CA LEU A 78 -0.99 -11.67 16.34
C LEU A 78 -0.39 -11.71 14.94
N ASP A 79 0.93 -11.93 14.88
CA ASP A 79 1.65 -12.19 13.64
C ASP A 79 2.34 -13.55 13.70
N THR A 80 2.22 -14.31 12.62
CA THR A 80 2.94 -15.58 12.45
C THR A 80 3.59 -15.60 11.07
N PRO A 81 4.80 -16.17 10.91
CA PRO A 81 5.39 -16.36 9.59
C PRO A 81 4.44 -17.09 8.63
N TYR A 82 4.31 -16.57 7.40
CA TYR A 82 3.45 -17.12 6.36
C TYR A 82 3.98 -16.77 4.97
N ALA A 83 4.09 -17.78 4.11
CA ALA A 83 4.53 -17.67 2.73
C ALA A 83 3.35 -17.88 1.78
N LEU A 84 2.92 -16.78 1.13
CA LEU A 84 1.89 -16.82 0.09
C LEU A 84 2.29 -17.74 -1.05
N SER A 85 1.29 -18.39 -1.67
CA SER A 85 1.44 -19.17 -2.91
C SER A 85 2.34 -20.41 -2.80
N LYS A 86 2.75 -20.80 -1.58
CA LYS A 86 3.41 -22.08 -1.31
C LYS A 86 2.44 -23.18 -0.85
N GLY A 87 1.13 -22.94 -0.93
CA GLY A 87 0.10 -23.87 -0.45
C GLY A 87 0.17 -24.10 1.06
N GLU A 88 0.66 -23.10 1.78
CA GLU A 88 0.79 -23.10 3.22
C GLU A 88 -0.60 -23.03 3.87
N ARG A 89 -0.75 -23.66 5.04
CA ARG A 89 -1.98 -23.61 5.82
C ARG A 89 -1.62 -23.39 7.27
N VAL A 90 -2.29 -22.41 7.87
CA VAL A 90 -2.14 -22.04 9.26
C VAL A 90 -3.47 -22.17 9.98
N GLU A 91 -3.47 -22.71 11.19
CA GLU A 91 -4.64 -22.80 12.06
C GLU A 91 -4.43 -22.03 13.36
N LEU A 92 -5.30 -21.06 13.62
CA LEU A 92 -5.43 -20.42 14.92
C LEU A 92 -6.38 -21.21 15.81
N LEU A 93 -5.87 -21.57 16.97
CA LEU A 93 -6.59 -22.24 18.04
C LEU A 93 -6.88 -21.27 19.16
N ILE A 94 -8.15 -21.05 19.44
CA ILE A 94 -8.63 -20.21 20.54
C ILE A 94 -9.26 -21.12 21.58
N GLN A 95 -8.63 -21.20 22.76
CA GLN A 95 -9.14 -21.97 23.89
C GLN A 95 -9.63 -21.03 24.99
N VAL A 96 -10.87 -21.25 25.42
CA VAL A 96 -11.48 -20.56 26.56
C VAL A 96 -12.18 -21.62 27.42
N ASP A 97 -11.79 -21.73 28.68
CA ASP A 97 -12.15 -22.86 29.56
C ASP A 97 -11.81 -24.22 28.90
N GLN A 98 -12.80 -25.10 28.79
CA GLN A 98 -12.72 -26.42 28.13
C GLN A 98 -13.13 -26.37 26.65
N GLN A 99 -13.46 -25.18 26.12
CA GLN A 99 -13.89 -25.04 24.73
C GLN A 99 -12.73 -24.62 23.83
N LEU A 100 -12.64 -25.23 22.64
CA LEU A 100 -11.62 -24.96 21.63
C LEU A 100 -12.27 -24.58 20.30
N ARG A 101 -11.86 -23.46 19.71
CA ARG A 101 -12.29 -23.01 18.38
C ARG A 101 -11.10 -22.98 17.44
N ARG A 102 -11.32 -23.41 16.19
CA ARG A 102 -10.29 -23.48 15.15
C ARG A 102 -10.64 -22.52 14.02
N PHE A 103 -9.69 -21.69 13.61
CA PHE A 103 -9.78 -20.85 12.43
C PHE A 103 -8.64 -21.22 11.50
N SER A 104 -8.96 -21.64 10.27
CA SER A 104 -7.97 -22.06 9.29
C SER A 104 -7.80 -20.98 8.23
N PHE A 105 -6.55 -20.68 7.92
CA PHE A 105 -6.11 -19.72 6.93
C PHE A 105 -5.27 -20.46 5.89
N ASP A 106 -5.66 -20.28 4.64
CA ASP A 106 -4.94 -20.68 3.43
C ASP A 106 -5.07 -19.53 2.43
N ASP A 107 -4.30 -19.56 1.34
CA ASP A 107 -4.24 -18.45 0.38
C ASP A 107 -5.65 -18.01 -0.08
N LYS A 108 -6.52 -18.97 -0.42
CA LYS A 108 -7.89 -18.69 -0.86
C LYS A 108 -8.75 -18.11 0.25
N LYS A 109 -8.62 -18.61 1.47
CA LYS A 109 -9.39 -18.10 2.61
C LYS A 109 -8.96 -16.71 3.00
N ILE A 110 -7.66 -16.42 3.00
CA ILE A 110 -7.13 -15.08 3.27
C ILE A 110 -7.66 -14.10 2.22
N GLU A 111 -7.61 -14.48 0.94
CA GLU A 111 -8.22 -13.72 -0.15
C GLU A 111 -9.73 -13.53 0.06
N SER A 112 -10.44 -14.58 0.49
CA SER A 112 -11.89 -14.52 0.76
C SER A 112 -12.27 -13.69 2.00
N PHE A 113 -11.42 -13.66 3.04
CA PHE A 113 -11.62 -12.82 4.23
C PHE A 113 -11.58 -11.34 3.86
N ASN A 114 -10.77 -11.01 2.86
CA ASN A 114 -10.69 -9.68 2.30
C ASN A 114 -11.76 -9.42 1.23
N SER A 115 -12.42 -10.45 0.69
CA SER A 115 -13.49 -10.28 -0.29
C SER A 115 -14.77 -9.62 0.28
N HIS A 116 -15.34 -8.72 -0.52
CA HIS A 116 -16.58 -7.99 -0.20
C HIS A 116 -17.79 -8.92 0.05
N ALA A 117 -17.84 -10.09 -0.61
CA ALA A 117 -18.92 -11.06 -0.42
C ALA A 117 -18.94 -11.65 1.00
N HIS A 118 -17.76 -11.96 1.55
CA HIS A 118 -17.63 -12.51 2.90
C HIS A 118 -18.00 -11.48 3.97
N LYS A 119 -17.49 -10.24 3.87
CA LYS A 119 -17.82 -9.15 4.79
C LYS A 119 -19.29 -8.72 4.71
N LYS A 120 -19.90 -8.71 3.52
CA LYS A 120 -21.34 -8.43 3.33
C LYS A 120 -22.22 -9.54 3.90
N MET A 121 -21.82 -10.81 3.73
CA MET A 121 -22.51 -11.96 4.33
C MET A 121 -22.35 -11.97 5.86
N GLU A 122 -21.17 -11.67 6.41
CA GLU A 122 -20.98 -11.51 7.85
C GLU A 122 -21.82 -10.37 8.43
N LYS A 123 -21.85 -9.19 7.78
CA LYS A 123 -22.67 -8.06 8.22
C LYS A 123 -24.17 -8.36 8.08
N PHE A 124 -24.59 -9.08 7.03
CA PHE A 124 -25.95 -9.60 6.89
C PHE A 124 -26.28 -10.58 8.02
N LEU A 125 -25.44 -11.58 8.28
CA LEU A 125 -25.60 -12.54 9.37
C LEU A 125 -25.58 -11.87 10.76
N ALA A 126 -24.83 -10.78 10.94
CA ALA A 126 -24.86 -9.96 12.15
C ALA A 126 -26.23 -9.27 12.39
N LEU A 127 -27.00 -8.98 11.34
CA LEU A 127 -28.39 -8.52 11.47
C LEU A 127 -29.32 -9.63 11.98
N PHE A 128 -28.99 -10.90 11.73
CA PHE A 128 -29.75 -12.07 12.18
C PHE A 128 -29.23 -12.68 13.49
N GLN A 129 -28.20 -12.10 14.12
CA GLN A 129 -27.81 -12.48 15.48
C GLN A 129 -28.97 -12.22 16.45
N TRP A 130 -29.30 -13.21 17.27
CA TRP A 130 -30.51 -13.24 18.11
C TRP A 130 -30.63 -12.06 19.10
N GLU A 131 -29.51 -11.47 19.52
CA GLU A 131 -29.44 -10.25 20.36
C GLU A 131 -29.93 -8.99 19.63
N THR A 132 -29.76 -8.92 18.29
CA THR A 132 -30.33 -7.86 17.46
C THR A 132 -31.86 -7.97 17.41
N VAL A 133 -32.42 -9.19 17.53
CA VAL A 133 -33.87 -9.41 17.53
C VAL A 133 -34.53 -8.95 18.84
N GLU A 134 -33.86 -9.09 19.98
CA GLU A 134 -34.32 -8.50 21.25
C GLU A 134 -34.19 -6.98 21.28
N ALA A 135 -33.07 -6.43 20.81
CA ALA A 135 -32.91 -4.99 20.63
C ALA A 135 -33.93 -4.41 19.64
N VAL A 136 -34.33 -5.17 18.61
CA VAL A 136 -35.41 -4.82 17.67
C VAL A 136 -36.76 -4.80 18.38
N LYS A 137 -37.09 -5.80 19.22
CA LYS A 137 -38.32 -5.79 20.05
C LYS A 137 -38.39 -4.57 20.97
N ASP A 138 -37.28 -4.21 21.62
CA ASP A 138 -37.23 -3.08 22.56
C ASP A 138 -37.31 -1.72 21.86
N THR A 139 -36.71 -1.61 20.65
CA THR A 139 -36.83 -0.42 19.78
C THR A 139 -38.25 -0.29 19.21
N LEU A 140 -38.90 -1.40 18.85
CA LEU A 140 -40.29 -1.44 18.37
C LEU A 140 -41.26 -0.98 19.46
N LYS A 141 -41.03 -1.40 20.72
CA LYS A 141 -41.83 -1.01 21.89
C LYS A 141 -41.67 0.47 22.30
N LYS A 142 -40.49 1.06 22.11
CA LYS A 142 -40.19 2.44 22.56
C LYS A 142 -40.40 3.51 21.48
N GLY A 143 -40.35 3.17 20.18
CA GLY A 143 -40.38 4.16 19.09
C GLY A 143 -41.08 3.76 17.78
N GLY A 144 -41.71 2.58 17.72
CA GLY A 144 -42.47 2.12 16.55
C GLY A 144 -41.64 1.78 15.30
N LEU A 145 -42.33 1.41 14.21
CA LEU A 145 -41.74 0.98 12.93
C LEU A 145 -40.80 2.03 12.30
N SER A 146 -41.08 3.31 12.51
CA SER A 146 -40.26 4.43 11.99
C SER A 146 -38.86 4.46 12.61
N ALA A 147 -38.75 4.28 13.93
CA ALA A 147 -37.45 4.25 14.62
C ALA A 147 -36.59 3.03 14.19
N LEU A 148 -37.24 1.89 13.91
CA LEU A 148 -36.58 0.71 13.37
C LEU A 148 -36.14 0.88 11.92
N TRP A 149 -36.96 1.55 11.10
CA TRP A 149 -36.58 1.91 9.74
C TRP A 149 -35.37 2.84 9.75
N HIS A 150 -35.37 3.91 10.56
CA HIS A 150 -34.23 4.82 10.68
C HIS A 150 -32.95 4.14 11.22
N LYS A 151 -33.07 3.27 12.23
CA LYS A 151 -31.93 2.53 12.78
C LYS A 151 -31.37 1.51 11.77
N SER A 152 -32.25 0.82 11.04
CA SER A 152 -31.87 -0.12 9.98
C SER A 152 -31.24 0.59 8.80
N VAL A 153 -31.81 1.71 8.34
CA VAL A 153 -31.27 2.54 7.25
C VAL A 153 -29.93 3.18 7.63
N ARG A 154 -29.76 3.63 8.87
CA ARG A 154 -28.46 4.16 9.36
C ARG A 154 -27.40 3.06 9.47
N LYS A 155 -27.79 1.85 9.89
CA LYS A 155 -26.89 0.67 9.93
C LYS A 155 -26.58 0.16 8.53
N LEU A 156 -27.50 0.24 7.57
CA LEU A 156 -27.28 -0.05 6.16
C LEU A 156 -26.40 1.02 5.48
N LYS A 157 -26.59 2.31 5.79
CA LYS A 157 -25.71 3.39 5.31
C LYS A 157 -24.29 3.30 5.89
N SER A 158 -24.12 2.82 7.12
CA SER A 158 -22.78 2.51 7.66
C SER A 158 -22.19 1.22 7.07
N ILE A 159 -23.00 0.36 6.44
CA ILE A 159 -22.53 -0.80 5.67
C ILE A 159 -22.06 -0.35 4.28
N GLU A 160 -22.62 0.73 3.72
CA GLU A 160 -22.20 1.34 2.45
C GLU A 160 -20.90 2.16 2.55
N GLN A 161 -20.49 2.59 3.75
CA GLN A 161 -19.33 3.48 3.93
C GLN A 161 -17.96 2.77 4.05
N ASP A 162 -17.92 1.45 4.22
CA ASP A 162 -16.66 0.68 4.19
C ASP A 162 -16.44 0.15 2.77
N TYR A 163 -16.13 1.05 1.84
CA TYR A 163 -15.68 0.66 0.51
C TYR A 163 -14.31 -0.02 0.66
N ASP A 164 -14.18 -1.27 0.19
CA ASP A 164 -12.87 -1.91 0.09
C ASP A 164 -12.07 -1.15 -0.97
N TYR A 165 -11.07 -0.40 -0.51
CA TYR A 165 -10.23 0.45 -1.34
C TYR A 165 -9.61 -0.31 -2.52
N ASN A 166 -9.21 -1.57 -2.34
CA ASN A 166 -8.62 -2.36 -3.42
C ASN A 166 -9.68 -2.78 -4.46
N GLU A 167 -10.92 -3.02 -4.05
CA GLU A 167 -12.01 -3.29 -4.99
C GLU A 167 -12.47 -2.03 -5.73
N TRP A 168 -12.42 -0.86 -5.09
CA TRP A 168 -12.57 0.42 -5.77
C TRP A 168 -11.45 0.61 -6.80
N TYR A 169 -10.19 0.49 -6.36
CA TYR A 169 -9.03 0.66 -7.24
C TYR A 169 -9.08 -0.30 -8.44
N LYS A 170 -9.43 -1.58 -8.24
CA LYS A 170 -9.60 -2.54 -9.35
C LYS A 170 -10.64 -2.12 -10.38
N LYS A 171 -11.68 -1.37 -9.98
CA LYS A 171 -12.74 -0.88 -10.88
C LYS A 171 -12.36 0.43 -11.55
N GLU A 172 -11.70 1.32 -10.82
CA GLU A 172 -11.33 2.65 -11.31
C GLU A 172 -10.03 2.66 -12.11
N LYS A 173 -9.11 1.71 -11.87
CA LYS A 173 -7.86 1.63 -12.62
C LYS A 173 -8.13 1.46 -14.11
N THR A 174 -7.24 2.00 -14.92
CA THR A 174 -7.37 1.95 -16.38
C THR A 174 -7.48 0.52 -16.88
N GLY A 175 -8.58 0.24 -17.57
CA GLY A 175 -8.90 -1.09 -18.10
C GLY A 175 -8.04 -1.46 -19.30
N ALA A 176 -7.89 -2.76 -19.57
CA ALA A 176 -7.04 -3.28 -20.64
C ALA A 176 -7.41 -2.75 -22.05
N GLU A 177 -8.69 -2.49 -22.30
CA GLU A 177 -9.15 -1.90 -23.56
C GLU A 177 -8.62 -0.46 -23.73
N GLU A 178 -8.70 0.35 -22.68
CA GLU A 178 -8.19 1.73 -22.70
C GLU A 178 -6.65 1.73 -22.80
N LEU A 179 -5.96 0.87 -22.07
CA LEU A 179 -4.49 0.71 -22.21
C LEU A 179 -4.09 0.35 -23.65
N SER A 180 -4.85 -0.54 -24.29
CA SER A 180 -4.61 -0.91 -25.69
C SER A 180 -4.86 0.26 -26.65
N ARG A 181 -5.91 1.05 -26.41
CA ARG A 181 -6.20 2.27 -27.17
C ARG A 181 -5.07 3.30 -27.03
N GLN A 182 -4.58 3.52 -25.81
CA GLN A 182 -3.46 4.43 -25.54
C GLN A 182 -2.19 4.02 -26.28
N ARG A 183 -1.84 2.72 -26.27
CA ARG A 183 -0.68 2.17 -26.99
C ARG A 183 -0.77 2.34 -28.50
N ALA A 184 -1.98 2.35 -29.06
CA ALA A 184 -2.23 2.52 -30.49
C ALA A 184 -2.29 3.99 -30.92
N GLU A 185 -2.28 4.94 -29.97
CA GLU A 185 -2.38 6.36 -30.27
C GLU A 185 -1.09 6.90 -30.90
N VAL A 186 -1.26 7.62 -32.01
CA VAL A 186 -0.15 8.31 -32.69
C VAL A 186 -0.09 9.75 -32.20
N TRP A 187 1.08 10.14 -31.69
CA TRP A 187 1.30 11.46 -31.12
C TRP A 187 1.95 12.40 -32.12
N GLU A 188 1.27 13.50 -32.44
CA GLU A 188 1.86 14.61 -33.19
C GLU A 188 2.73 15.48 -32.28
N ASN A 189 3.99 15.69 -32.66
CA ASN A 189 5.00 16.42 -31.86
C ASN A 189 5.08 15.93 -30.41
N PRO A 190 5.42 14.64 -30.19
CA PRO A 190 5.44 14.07 -28.86
C PRO A 190 6.49 14.73 -27.97
N LEU A 191 6.15 14.91 -26.70
CA LEU A 191 7.09 15.32 -25.66
C LEU A 191 7.97 14.13 -25.26
N LEU A 192 9.27 14.35 -25.08
CA LEU A 192 10.15 13.35 -24.51
C LEU A 192 10.15 13.47 -22.99
N PHE A 193 9.93 12.36 -22.28
CA PHE A 193 10.09 12.31 -20.82
C PHE A 193 11.42 11.65 -20.44
N SER A 194 12.14 12.23 -19.50
CA SER A 194 13.28 11.56 -18.86
C SER A 194 12.92 11.20 -17.42
N ILE A 195 12.81 9.91 -17.13
CA ILE A 195 12.64 9.41 -15.78
C ILE A 195 14.02 9.33 -15.14
N VAL A 196 14.25 10.08 -14.06
CA VAL A 196 15.54 10.16 -13.36
C VAL A 196 15.46 9.40 -12.05
N ILE A 197 16.39 8.46 -11.85
CA ILE A 197 16.31 7.48 -10.76
C ILE A 197 17.67 7.35 -10.07
N PRO A 198 17.82 7.82 -8.81
CA PRO A 198 18.99 7.50 -8.00
C PRO A 198 18.91 6.06 -7.49
N VAL A 199 19.93 5.24 -7.78
CA VAL A 199 19.97 3.83 -7.38
C VAL A 199 20.98 3.64 -6.25
N TYR A 200 20.54 3.10 -5.11
CA TYR A 200 21.42 2.78 -3.99
C TYR A 200 21.02 1.46 -3.30
N ARG A 201 21.73 0.39 -3.64
CA ARG A 201 21.57 -0.95 -3.05
C ARG A 201 20.11 -1.44 -2.96
N PRO A 202 19.29 -1.30 -4.02
CA PRO A 202 17.94 -1.86 -4.02
C PRO A 202 18.00 -3.39 -3.92
N LYS A 203 16.94 -4.00 -3.41
CA LYS A 203 16.69 -5.43 -3.63
C LYS A 203 16.52 -5.68 -5.12
N GLU A 204 17.07 -6.77 -5.65
CA GLU A 204 16.98 -7.08 -7.09
C GLU A 204 15.53 -7.06 -7.60
N ALA A 205 14.60 -7.65 -6.82
CA ALA A 205 13.20 -7.72 -7.19
C ALA A 205 12.51 -6.35 -7.33
N PHE A 206 12.91 -5.36 -6.52
CA PHE A 206 12.32 -4.03 -6.55
C PHE A 206 12.80 -3.25 -7.79
N LEU A 207 14.11 -3.28 -8.04
CA LEU A 207 14.69 -2.63 -9.22
C LEU A 207 14.11 -3.19 -10.53
N ARG A 208 13.91 -4.51 -10.61
CA ARG A 208 13.27 -5.14 -11.77
C ARG A 208 11.82 -4.69 -11.95
N ARG A 209 11.03 -4.64 -10.88
CA ARG A 209 9.62 -4.18 -10.94
C ARG A 209 9.51 -2.73 -11.40
N LEU A 210 10.34 -1.84 -10.85
CA LEU A 210 10.42 -0.45 -11.30
C LEU A 210 10.66 -0.38 -12.80
N LEU A 211 11.73 -1.02 -13.29
CA LEU A 211 12.10 -0.99 -14.71
C LEU A 211 11.00 -1.59 -15.59
N ASP A 212 10.42 -2.73 -15.20
CA ASP A 212 9.32 -3.36 -15.92
C ASP A 212 8.08 -2.44 -15.99
N SER A 213 7.77 -1.70 -14.92
CA SER A 213 6.63 -0.78 -14.86
C SER A 213 6.81 0.47 -15.72
N ILE A 214 8.05 0.97 -15.86
CA ILE A 214 8.35 2.09 -16.75
C ILE A 214 8.38 1.60 -18.20
N LEU A 215 8.94 0.42 -18.47
CA LEU A 215 8.98 -0.14 -19.83
C LEU A 215 7.59 -0.55 -20.33
N SER A 216 6.66 -0.85 -19.43
CA SER A 216 5.27 -1.18 -19.77
C SER A 216 4.40 0.04 -20.05
N GLN A 217 4.90 1.28 -19.95
CA GLN A 217 4.10 2.48 -20.16
C GLN A 217 3.41 2.51 -21.54
N THR A 218 2.18 3.00 -21.59
CA THR A 218 1.40 3.11 -22.83
C THR A 218 1.87 4.26 -23.72
N TYR A 219 2.50 5.29 -23.13
CA TYR A 219 3.17 6.37 -23.86
C TYR A 219 4.60 5.97 -24.24
N PRO A 220 5.00 6.01 -25.52
CA PRO A 220 6.26 5.40 -25.95
C PRO A 220 7.47 6.35 -25.89
N HIS A 221 7.27 7.67 -25.78
CA HIS A 221 8.33 8.67 -25.93
C HIS A 221 8.98 9.04 -24.59
N PHE A 222 9.81 8.14 -24.08
CA PHE A 222 10.56 8.37 -22.85
C PHE A 222 11.96 7.75 -22.89
N GLU A 223 12.79 8.14 -21.94
CA GLU A 223 14.05 7.50 -21.59
C GLU A 223 14.17 7.36 -20.06
N ILE A 224 14.94 6.37 -19.62
CA ILE A 224 15.23 6.12 -18.20
C ILE A 224 16.71 6.44 -17.96
N CYS A 225 16.98 7.33 -17.02
CA CYS A 225 18.33 7.78 -16.65
C CYS A 225 18.59 7.37 -15.19
N LEU A 226 19.47 6.39 -14.98
CA LEU A 226 19.76 5.85 -13.65
C LEU A 226 21.18 6.15 -13.19
N ALA A 227 21.37 6.68 -11.99
CA ALA A 227 22.68 6.86 -11.39
C ALA A 227 22.89 5.82 -10.28
N ASP A 228 23.69 4.78 -10.55
CA ASP A 228 24.00 3.75 -9.56
C ASP A 228 25.13 4.16 -8.65
N ALA A 229 24.80 4.37 -7.39
CA ALA A 229 25.71 4.78 -6.33
C ALA A 229 25.91 3.67 -5.28
N SER A 230 25.57 2.42 -5.61
CA SER A 230 25.56 1.29 -4.66
C SER A 230 26.94 0.93 -4.11
N GLU A 231 28.02 1.30 -4.80
CA GLU A 231 29.40 0.98 -4.44
C GLU A 231 29.63 -0.54 -4.32
N LEU A 232 28.95 -1.32 -5.17
CA LEU A 232 29.04 -2.78 -5.21
C LEU A 232 29.79 -3.20 -6.49
N SER A 233 30.72 -4.14 -6.34
CA SER A 233 31.49 -4.72 -7.45
C SER A 233 31.06 -6.16 -7.71
N GLY A 234 31.02 -6.57 -8.97
CA GLY A 234 30.68 -7.93 -9.40
C GLY A 234 29.20 -8.09 -9.81
N ASP A 235 28.88 -9.23 -10.42
CA ASP A 235 27.56 -9.47 -11.03
C ASP A 235 26.53 -10.00 -10.03
N THR A 236 26.98 -10.66 -8.97
CA THR A 236 26.13 -11.30 -7.96
C THR A 236 26.63 -10.95 -6.57
N LEU A 237 25.69 -10.62 -5.69
CA LEU A 237 25.89 -10.29 -4.29
C LEU A 237 26.01 -11.57 -3.44
N GLU A 238 26.48 -11.44 -2.21
CA GLU A 238 26.69 -12.58 -1.30
C GLU A 238 25.40 -13.37 -1.00
N ASN A 239 24.24 -12.69 -1.03
CA ASN A 239 22.92 -13.30 -0.84
C ASN A 239 22.38 -14.03 -2.09
N GLY A 240 23.15 -14.05 -3.20
CA GLY A 240 22.77 -14.66 -4.46
C GLY A 240 21.93 -13.78 -5.39
N GLU A 241 21.55 -12.57 -4.96
CA GLU A 241 20.88 -11.58 -5.83
C GLU A 241 21.87 -10.98 -6.83
N LYS A 242 21.40 -10.56 -7.99
CA LYS A 242 22.22 -9.79 -8.94
C LYS A 242 22.53 -8.41 -8.39
N SER A 243 23.74 -7.93 -8.67
CA SER A 243 24.09 -6.54 -8.35
C SER A 243 23.23 -5.56 -9.15
N PRO A 244 22.99 -4.33 -8.64
CA PRO A 244 22.26 -3.32 -9.38
C PRO A 244 22.82 -3.09 -10.78
N VAL A 245 24.15 -2.96 -10.93
CA VAL A 245 24.82 -2.84 -12.24
C VAL A 245 24.45 -3.99 -13.18
N SER A 246 24.47 -5.23 -12.71
CA SER A 246 24.15 -6.40 -13.54
C SER A 246 22.70 -6.35 -14.02
N VAL A 247 21.76 -5.98 -13.15
CA VAL A 247 20.36 -5.77 -13.54
C VAL A 247 20.24 -4.65 -14.57
N LEU A 248 20.86 -3.49 -14.33
CA LEU A 248 20.79 -2.34 -15.25
C LEU A 248 21.37 -2.66 -16.63
N GLN A 249 22.45 -3.43 -16.71
CA GLN A 249 23.03 -3.91 -17.97
C GLN A 249 22.04 -4.78 -18.76
N GLU A 250 21.37 -5.73 -18.11
CA GLU A 250 20.34 -6.55 -18.77
C GLU A 250 19.22 -5.71 -19.39
N TYR A 251 18.76 -4.67 -18.67
CA TYR A 251 17.68 -3.81 -19.15
C TYR A 251 18.14 -2.86 -20.26
N GLN A 252 19.38 -2.36 -20.19
CA GLN A 252 19.99 -1.58 -21.27
C GLN A 252 20.15 -2.40 -22.56
N GLU A 253 20.50 -3.69 -22.46
CA GLU A 253 20.57 -4.59 -23.62
C GLU A 253 19.18 -4.89 -24.21
N LYS A 254 18.14 -4.96 -23.36
CA LYS A 254 16.75 -5.21 -23.78
C LYS A 254 16.10 -3.99 -24.41
N ASP A 255 16.37 -2.79 -23.90
CA ASP A 255 15.72 -1.57 -24.34
C ASP A 255 16.70 -0.37 -24.34
N SER A 256 16.91 0.19 -25.53
CA SER A 256 17.82 1.33 -25.76
C SER A 256 17.43 2.62 -25.01
N ARG A 257 16.20 2.70 -24.49
CA ARG A 257 15.73 3.83 -23.67
C ARG A 257 16.34 3.80 -22.27
N VAL A 258 16.93 2.68 -21.83
CA VAL A 258 17.55 2.53 -20.51
C VAL A 258 19.01 2.96 -20.57
N ARG A 259 19.34 4.02 -19.81
CA ARG A 259 20.69 4.58 -19.72
C ARG A 259 21.07 4.69 -18.25
N PHE A 260 22.27 4.26 -17.91
CA PHE A 260 22.75 4.38 -16.54
C PHE A 260 24.23 4.77 -16.48
N SER A 261 24.62 5.33 -15.34
CA SER A 261 26.01 5.63 -14.99
C SER A 261 26.32 5.07 -13.61
N VAL A 262 27.44 4.37 -13.48
CA VAL A 262 27.94 3.93 -12.17
C VAL A 262 28.78 5.06 -11.58
N LEU A 263 28.38 5.54 -10.39
CA LEU A 263 29.07 6.60 -9.68
C LEU A 263 30.27 6.02 -8.91
N PRO A 264 31.37 6.78 -8.79
CA PRO A 264 32.57 6.31 -8.09
C PRO A 264 32.36 6.19 -6.57
N LYS A 265 31.35 6.85 -6.02
CA LYS A 265 30.98 6.83 -4.60
C LYS A 265 29.53 7.29 -4.44
N ASN A 266 28.92 6.99 -3.29
CA ASN A 266 27.62 7.55 -2.95
C ASN A 266 27.71 9.05 -2.66
N LEU A 267 26.91 9.87 -3.37
CA LEU A 267 26.87 11.32 -3.21
C LEU A 267 25.70 11.83 -2.35
N GLY A 268 24.87 10.92 -1.83
CA GLY A 268 23.58 11.25 -1.20
C GLY A 268 22.46 11.35 -2.25
N ILE A 269 21.22 11.54 -1.79
CA ILE A 269 20.02 11.54 -2.65
C ILE A 269 20.18 12.61 -3.73
N SER A 270 20.35 13.89 -3.33
CA SER A 270 20.52 15.00 -4.26
C SER A 270 21.66 14.77 -5.26
N GLY A 271 22.83 14.32 -4.79
CA GLY A 271 24.01 14.14 -5.64
C GLY A 271 23.80 13.05 -6.70
N ASN A 272 23.18 11.94 -6.29
CA ASN A 272 22.87 10.83 -7.20
C ASN A 272 21.78 11.24 -8.21
N THR A 273 20.74 11.94 -7.76
CA THR A 273 19.67 12.46 -8.63
C THR A 273 20.22 13.46 -9.65
N ASN A 274 21.11 14.38 -9.25
CA ASN A 274 21.76 15.31 -10.18
C ASN A 274 22.58 14.58 -11.27
N ALA A 275 23.26 13.47 -10.92
CA ALA A 275 23.97 12.67 -11.91
C ALA A 275 23.01 11.99 -12.91
N ALA A 276 21.84 11.54 -12.46
CA ALA A 276 20.79 11.04 -13.35
C ALA A 276 20.22 12.16 -14.26
N ILE A 277 19.94 13.35 -13.71
CA ILE A 277 19.48 14.52 -14.47
C ILE A 277 20.50 14.94 -15.53
N ALA A 278 21.79 14.87 -15.25
CA ALA A 278 22.84 15.22 -16.21
C ALA A 278 22.80 14.35 -17.48
N MET A 279 22.23 13.15 -17.42
CA MET A 279 22.03 12.28 -18.58
C MET A 279 20.75 12.59 -19.37
N ALA A 280 19.79 13.29 -18.77
CA ALA A 280 18.44 13.50 -19.30
C ALA A 280 18.38 14.46 -20.50
N LYS A 281 17.54 14.11 -21.47
CA LYS A 281 17.30 14.79 -22.75
C LYS A 281 15.84 15.23 -22.93
N GLY A 282 14.94 14.76 -22.07
CA GLY A 282 13.51 15.01 -22.14
C GLY A 282 13.12 16.47 -21.95
N ASP A 283 11.97 16.81 -22.50
CA ASP A 283 11.29 18.10 -22.32
C ASP A 283 10.81 18.26 -20.88
N PHE A 284 10.44 17.15 -20.24
CA PHE A 284 10.10 17.07 -18.82
C PHE A 284 10.93 15.99 -18.13
N ILE A 285 11.29 16.29 -16.88
CA ILE A 285 12.00 15.41 -15.96
C ILE A 285 10.97 14.84 -14.97
N ILE A 286 10.96 13.53 -14.83
CA ILE A 286 10.10 12.79 -13.91
C ILE A 286 10.98 12.17 -12.84
N PHE A 287 10.72 12.49 -11.58
CA PHE A 287 11.49 11.99 -10.44
C PHE A 287 10.86 10.70 -9.92
N SER A 288 11.64 9.64 -9.79
CA SER A 288 11.16 8.34 -9.32
C SER A 288 12.25 7.64 -8.51
N ASP A 289 11.85 6.90 -7.47
CA ASP A 289 12.79 6.16 -6.63
C ASP A 289 12.95 4.73 -7.09
N HIS A 290 14.04 4.09 -6.64
CA HIS A 290 14.43 2.76 -7.11
C HIS A 290 13.55 1.62 -6.57
N ASP A 291 12.61 1.93 -5.68
CA ASP A 291 11.63 1.05 -5.06
C ASP A 291 10.17 1.49 -5.31
N ASP A 292 9.94 2.40 -6.26
CA ASP A 292 8.60 2.77 -6.74
C ASP A 292 8.10 1.89 -7.91
N GLU A 293 6.81 1.96 -8.20
CA GLU A 293 6.19 1.40 -9.40
C GLU A 293 5.22 2.40 -10.04
N LEU A 294 5.24 2.54 -11.37
CA LEU A 294 4.30 3.39 -12.09
C LEU A 294 3.13 2.57 -12.67
N THR A 295 1.92 3.12 -12.61
CA THR A 295 0.77 2.54 -13.34
C THR A 295 1.01 2.65 -14.85
N GLU A 296 0.58 1.66 -15.64
CA GLU A 296 0.88 1.56 -17.09
C GLU A 296 0.47 2.82 -17.91
N ASP A 297 -0.49 3.59 -17.42
CA ASP A 297 -1.07 4.78 -18.04
C ASP A 297 -0.48 6.11 -17.53
N ALA A 298 0.46 6.07 -16.58
CA ALA A 298 0.99 7.26 -15.93
C ALA A 298 1.58 8.27 -16.93
N LEU A 299 2.52 7.84 -17.77
CA LEU A 299 3.15 8.70 -18.77
C LEU A 299 2.16 9.21 -19.83
N TYR A 300 1.19 8.39 -20.23
CA TYR A 300 0.15 8.81 -21.17
C TYR A 300 -0.71 9.92 -20.56
N THR A 301 -1.11 9.75 -19.30
CA THR A 301 -1.90 10.73 -18.55
C THR A 301 -1.15 12.05 -18.39
N ILE A 302 0.15 12.00 -18.09
CA ILE A 302 1.02 13.19 -18.01
C ILE A 302 1.08 13.90 -19.37
N ALA A 303 1.35 13.18 -20.47
CA ALA A 303 1.42 13.75 -21.81
C ALA A 303 0.11 14.41 -22.24
N LYS A 304 -1.02 13.75 -21.98
CA LYS A 304 -2.35 14.29 -22.26
C LYS A 304 -2.63 15.54 -21.44
N THR A 305 -2.31 15.53 -20.15
CA THR A 305 -2.50 16.68 -19.25
C THR A 305 -1.68 17.88 -19.71
N ILE A 306 -0.42 17.69 -20.10
CA ILE A 306 0.42 18.79 -20.61
C ILE A 306 -0.14 19.33 -21.94
N LYS A 307 -0.66 18.46 -22.82
CA LYS A 307 -1.30 18.89 -24.08
C LYS A 307 -2.56 19.73 -23.83
N GLU A 308 -3.36 19.36 -22.84
CA GLU A 308 -4.57 20.10 -22.43
C GLU A 308 -4.23 21.39 -21.68
N HIS A 309 -3.08 21.41 -20.98
CA HIS A 309 -2.59 22.53 -20.19
C HIS A 309 -1.16 22.94 -20.61
N PRO A 310 -0.96 23.55 -21.79
CA PRO A 310 0.37 23.82 -22.35
C PRO A 310 1.22 24.83 -21.56
N LYS A 311 0.64 25.49 -20.56
CA LYS A 311 1.33 26.38 -19.62
C LYS A 311 1.82 25.67 -18.35
N ALA A 312 1.48 24.39 -18.16
CA ALA A 312 1.93 23.63 -17.01
C ALA A 312 3.46 23.44 -17.09
N GLU A 313 4.15 23.82 -16.01
CA GLU A 313 5.60 23.64 -15.88
C GLU A 313 5.98 22.69 -14.74
N LEU A 314 5.02 22.36 -13.88
CA LEU A 314 5.15 21.43 -12.77
C LEU A 314 3.84 20.65 -12.63
N LEU A 315 3.93 19.34 -12.48
CA LEU A 315 2.80 18.44 -12.26
C LEU A 315 3.16 17.47 -11.13
N TYR A 316 2.16 17.01 -10.40
CA TYR A 316 2.31 15.94 -9.42
C TYR A 316 1.09 15.02 -9.47
N SER A 317 1.26 13.77 -9.05
CA SER A 317 0.17 12.79 -8.96
C SER A 317 -0.07 12.36 -7.52
N ASP A 318 -1.27 11.84 -7.27
CA ASP A 318 -1.55 11.00 -6.11
C ASP A 318 -0.60 9.79 -6.08
N GLU A 319 -0.44 9.22 -4.89
CA GLU A 319 0.41 8.06 -4.63
C GLU A 319 -0.27 7.09 -3.68
N ASP A 320 0.23 5.87 -3.63
CA ASP A 320 -0.27 4.82 -2.78
C ASP A 320 0.87 3.85 -2.47
N LYS A 321 0.76 3.07 -1.39
CA LYS A 321 1.76 2.05 -1.07
C LYS A 321 1.27 0.70 -1.53
N ILE A 322 2.19 -0.11 -2.03
CA ILE A 322 1.91 -1.47 -2.46
C ILE A 322 2.74 -2.47 -1.66
N ASP A 323 2.10 -3.52 -1.18
CA ASP A 323 2.82 -4.68 -0.68
C ASP A 323 3.23 -5.54 -1.88
N PHE A 324 4.53 -5.56 -2.16
CA PHE A 324 5.09 -6.30 -3.29
C PHE A 324 4.73 -7.80 -3.30
N ALA A 325 4.53 -8.42 -2.13
CA ALA A 325 4.25 -9.85 -2.03
C ALA A 325 2.78 -10.19 -2.34
N SER A 326 1.86 -9.32 -1.93
CA SER A 326 0.41 -9.54 -2.08
C SER A 326 -0.21 -8.73 -3.23
N ALA A 327 0.54 -7.80 -3.81
CA ALA A 327 0.05 -6.75 -4.73
C ALA A 327 -1.14 -5.96 -4.14
N TYR A 328 -1.17 -5.85 -2.80
CA TYR A 328 -2.22 -5.17 -2.07
C TYR A 328 -1.85 -3.71 -1.87
N TYR A 329 -2.75 -2.80 -2.22
CA TYR A 329 -2.56 -1.36 -2.07
C TYR A 329 -3.07 -0.86 -0.72
N PHE A 330 -2.35 0.04 -0.07
CA PHE A 330 -2.67 0.55 1.26
C PHE A 330 -2.09 1.95 1.51
N GLU A 331 -2.79 2.75 2.32
CA GLU A 331 -2.42 4.15 2.60
C GLU A 331 -2.41 5.05 1.36
N PRO A 332 -3.54 5.16 0.63
CA PRO A 332 -3.63 6.08 -0.49
C PRO A 332 -3.46 7.53 -0.01
N HIS A 333 -2.60 8.26 -0.69
CA HIS A 333 -2.35 9.67 -0.44
C HIS A 333 -2.89 10.48 -1.63
N PHE A 334 -4.15 10.87 -1.50
CA PHE A 334 -4.81 11.80 -2.40
C PHE A 334 -4.37 13.22 -2.08
N LYS A 335 -3.55 13.80 -2.95
CA LYS A 335 -2.97 15.12 -2.77
C LYS A 335 -3.98 16.20 -3.15
N PRO A 336 -4.00 17.34 -2.44
CA PRO A 336 -4.93 18.41 -2.77
C PRO A 336 -4.51 19.11 -4.06
N ASP A 337 -5.42 19.96 -4.57
CA ASP A 337 -5.07 20.99 -5.54
C ASP A 337 -3.91 21.88 -5.04
N TYR A 338 -3.22 22.55 -5.96
CA TYR A 338 -2.04 23.36 -5.63
C TYR A 338 -2.37 24.41 -4.56
N SER A 339 -1.73 24.26 -3.40
CA SER A 339 -1.88 25.12 -2.22
C SER A 339 -0.50 25.60 -1.78
N PRO A 340 -0.13 26.84 -2.12
CA PRO A 340 1.17 27.37 -1.74
C PRO A 340 1.31 27.52 -0.21
N GLU A 341 0.21 27.72 0.51
CA GLU A 341 0.20 27.72 1.98
C GLU A 341 0.55 26.35 2.55
N LEU A 342 -0.07 25.29 2.03
CA LEU A 342 0.20 23.93 2.49
C LEU A 342 1.62 23.51 2.14
N LEU A 343 2.09 23.83 0.94
CA LEU A 343 3.44 23.49 0.48
C LEU A 343 4.52 24.12 1.36
N ARG A 344 4.29 25.34 1.88
CA ARG A 344 5.20 25.99 2.83
C ARG A 344 5.22 25.35 4.21
N SER A 345 4.26 24.48 4.53
CA SER A 345 4.16 23.78 5.81
C SER A 345 4.59 22.32 5.74
N VAL A 346 4.35 21.65 4.61
CA VAL A 346 4.69 20.25 4.36
C VAL A 346 4.93 20.05 2.87
N ASN A 347 5.97 19.31 2.52
CA ASN A 347 6.18 18.87 1.15
C ASN A 347 5.17 17.76 0.83
N TYR A 348 4.13 18.09 0.06
CA TYR A 348 3.09 17.12 -0.33
C TYR A 348 3.19 16.71 -1.80
N PHE A 349 4.14 17.26 -2.58
CA PHE A 349 4.28 16.88 -3.99
C PHE A 349 4.86 15.47 -4.15
N CYS A 350 5.90 15.13 -3.39
CA CYS A 350 6.56 13.81 -3.33
C CYS A 350 6.49 13.02 -4.66
N HIS A 351 5.91 11.82 -4.68
CA HIS A 351 5.89 10.93 -5.84
C HIS A 351 4.50 10.96 -6.50
N LEU A 352 4.30 11.11 -7.79
CA LEU A 352 5.26 11.34 -8.84
C LEU A 352 5.38 12.84 -9.10
N LEU A 353 6.58 13.41 -9.02
CA LEU A 353 6.84 14.80 -9.39
C LEU A 353 7.35 14.89 -10.83
N ILE A 354 6.78 15.81 -11.60
CA ILE A 354 7.15 16.07 -12.99
C ILE A 354 7.44 17.56 -13.17
N ALA A 355 8.63 17.89 -13.64
CA ALA A 355 9.05 19.27 -13.86
C ALA A 355 9.49 19.49 -15.31
N LYS A 356 9.07 20.60 -15.90
CA LYS A 356 9.55 21.02 -17.21
C LYS A 356 11.04 21.31 -17.12
N ARG A 357 11.82 20.82 -18.09
CA ARG A 357 13.27 21.00 -18.11
C ARG A 357 13.67 22.47 -18.00
N SER A 358 12.99 23.37 -18.71
CA SER A 358 13.29 24.81 -18.66
C SER A 358 13.06 25.41 -17.27
N LEU A 359 12.09 24.91 -16.50
CA LEU A 359 11.86 25.34 -15.12
C LEU A 359 13.02 24.86 -14.23
N LEU A 360 13.42 23.59 -14.33
CA LEU A 360 14.56 23.04 -13.61
C LEU A 360 15.85 23.80 -13.93
N GLU A 361 16.09 24.10 -15.21
CA GLU A 361 17.27 24.87 -15.63
C GLU A 361 17.26 26.31 -15.10
N ALA A 362 16.09 26.91 -14.90
CA ALA A 362 15.94 28.27 -14.38
C ALA A 362 16.19 28.35 -12.86
N VAL A 363 15.93 27.27 -12.12
CA VAL A 363 16.14 27.22 -10.66
C VAL A 363 17.46 26.56 -10.25
N ALA A 364 18.16 25.93 -11.21
CA ALA A 364 19.45 25.30 -10.96
C ALA A 364 20.50 26.31 -10.48
N LYS A 365 21.29 25.90 -9.48
CA LYS A 365 22.47 26.64 -9.02
C LYS A 365 23.71 26.20 -9.80
N GLU A 366 24.69 27.08 -9.91
CA GLU A 366 26.01 26.75 -10.43
C GLU A 366 26.88 26.19 -9.29
N GLY A 367 27.43 25.00 -9.50
CA GLY A 367 28.38 24.35 -8.59
C GLY A 367 29.80 24.89 -8.74
N GLU A 368 30.71 24.40 -7.90
CA GLU A 368 32.10 24.88 -7.86
C GLU A 368 32.89 24.57 -9.15
N ALA A 369 32.51 23.51 -9.89
CA ALA A 369 33.13 23.14 -11.15
C ALA A 369 32.33 23.63 -12.38
N GLY A 370 31.36 24.54 -12.18
CA GLY A 370 30.49 25.07 -13.23
C GLY A 370 29.37 24.13 -13.66
N GLU A 371 29.17 23.03 -12.93
CA GLU A 371 28.07 22.10 -13.15
C GLU A 371 26.74 22.69 -12.65
N LYS A 372 25.64 22.28 -13.28
CA LYS A 372 24.29 22.64 -12.78
C LYS A 372 23.88 21.71 -11.65
N ILE A 373 23.50 22.30 -10.53
CA ILE A 373 22.96 21.63 -9.34
C ILE A 373 21.47 21.93 -9.28
N TYR A 374 20.65 20.90 -9.51
CA TYR A 374 19.19 20.97 -9.49
C TYR A 374 18.66 20.65 -8.10
N GLU A 375 19.08 19.52 -7.55
CA GLU A 375 18.78 19.09 -6.18
C GLU A 375 19.89 19.51 -5.22
N GLN A 376 19.55 20.09 -4.08
CA GLN A 376 20.52 20.59 -3.12
C GLN A 376 20.56 19.72 -1.87
N LYS A 377 21.78 19.29 -1.52
CA LYS A 377 22.04 18.41 -0.37
C LYS A 377 21.48 18.91 0.97
N GLU A 378 21.30 20.22 1.12
CA GLU A 378 20.71 20.80 2.34
C GLU A 378 19.24 20.41 2.56
N TYR A 379 18.55 19.91 1.52
CA TYR A 379 17.18 19.41 1.58
C TYR A 379 17.08 17.88 1.45
N ASP A 380 18.20 17.15 1.49
CA ASP A 380 18.15 15.68 1.53
C ASP A 380 17.33 15.23 2.76
N GLY A 381 16.37 14.33 2.54
CA GLY A 381 15.45 13.83 3.58
C GLY A 381 14.22 14.72 3.80
N ALA A 382 14.03 15.80 3.05
CA ALA A 382 12.78 16.58 3.08
C ALA A 382 11.57 15.84 2.47
N GLN A 383 11.78 14.61 2.00
CA GLN A 383 10.78 13.70 1.42
C GLN A 383 10.45 12.52 2.35
N ASP A 384 11.21 12.31 3.44
CA ASP A 384 11.08 11.17 4.38
C ASP A 384 10.00 11.37 5.46
#